data_AF-A0A7W0UQJ2-F1
#
_entry.id   AF-A0A7W0UQJ2-F1
#
_cell.length_a   1.000
_cell.length_b   1.000
_cell.length_c   1.000
_cell.angle_alpha   90.00
_cell.angle_beta   90.00
_cell.angle_gamma   90.00
#
_symmetry.space_group_name_H-M   'P 1'
#
loop_
_entity.id
_entity.type
_entity.pdbx_description
1 polymer ?
#
loop_
_entity_poly.entity_id
_entity_poly.type
_entity_poly.pdbx_seq_one_letter_code
_entity_poly.pdbx_strand_id
1 'polypeptide(L)'
;MSESAVPDILGPGVRVVFCGINPGRVSAAAGAPFANPRNDFWRLLHAAGFTPRLLQPEEAAELLRFRVGLTNAARRTTRGSGDLRRADFAGAAERLE
;
A
#
# COMPACT_ATOMS: atom_id res chain seq x y z
N MET A 1 13.22 0.30 14.26
CA MET A 1 12.89 0.16 12.81
C MET A 1 12.31 1.48 12.35
N SER A 2 12.73 2.04 11.21
CA SER A 2 12.19 3.32 10.75
C SER A 2 10.75 3.15 10.26
N GLU A 3 9.90 4.13 10.53
CA GLU A 3 8.55 4.20 9.98
C GLU A 3 8.61 4.28 8.45
N SER A 4 7.60 3.73 7.77
CA SER A 4 7.54 3.82 6.31
C SER A 4 7.03 5.20 5.90
N ALA A 5 7.51 5.72 4.77
CA ALA A 5 6.98 6.96 4.19
C ALA A 5 5.54 6.82 3.68
N VAL A 6 5.03 5.59 3.55
CA VAL A 6 3.64 5.30 3.19
C VAL A 6 3.06 4.45 4.32
N PRO A 7 2.10 4.96 5.10
CA PRO A 7 1.55 4.24 6.23
C PRO A 7 0.69 3.05 5.77
N ASP A 8 0.58 2.06 6.65
CA ASP A 8 -0.38 0.96 6.47
C ASP A 8 -1.82 1.49 6.59
N ILE A 9 -2.71 0.98 5.74
CA ILE A 9 -4.16 1.20 5.85
C ILE A 9 -4.76 -0.13 6.30
N LEU A 10 -4.74 -0.36 7.61
CA LEU A 10 -5.23 -1.58 8.23
C LEU A 10 -6.18 -1.23 9.38
N GLY A 11 -7.16 -2.10 9.61
CA GLY A 11 -8.14 -1.89 10.67
C GLY A 11 -9.03 -3.12 10.89
N PRO A 12 -9.80 -3.13 11.98
CA PRO A 12 -10.71 -4.24 12.28
C PRO A 12 -11.72 -4.50 11.17
N GLY A 13 -12.01 -5.77 10.90
CA GLY A 13 -13.04 -6.17 9.94
C GLY A 13 -12.68 -6.01 8.47
N VAL A 14 -11.43 -5.68 8.14
CA VAL A 14 -10.89 -5.81 6.78
C VAL A 14 -11.04 -7.27 6.32
N ARG A 15 -11.51 -7.45 5.08
CA ARG A 15 -11.73 -8.77 4.46
C ARG A 15 -10.68 -9.14 3.41
N VAL A 16 -9.99 -8.15 2.87
CA VAL A 16 -8.92 -8.33 1.90
C VAL A 16 -7.82 -7.30 2.16
N VAL A 17 -6.56 -7.72 2.08
CA VAL A 17 -5.41 -6.84 2.17
C VAL A 17 -4.62 -6.94 0.87
N PHE A 18 -4.39 -5.81 0.20
CA PHE A 18 -3.45 -5.74 -0.90
C PHE A 18 -2.07 -5.39 -0.36
N CYS A 19 -1.12 -6.31 -0.53
CA CYS A 19 0.26 -6.11 -0.12
C CYS A 19 1.11 -5.71 -1.33
N GLY A 20 1.56 -4.45 -1.36
CA GLY A 20 2.61 -4.01 -2.26
C GLY A 20 3.98 -4.57 -1.85
N ILE A 21 4.97 -4.42 -2.73
CA ILE A 21 6.34 -4.84 -2.43
C ILE A 21 6.98 -3.84 -1.45
N ASN A 22 7.06 -2.57 -1.86
CA ASN A 22 7.63 -1.48 -1.08
C ASN A 22 7.18 -0.12 -1.66
N PRO A 23 7.30 0.98 -0.89
CA PRO A 23 7.01 2.31 -1.42
C PRO A 23 7.93 2.69 -2.57
N GLY A 24 7.35 3.04 -3.72
CA GLY A 24 8.07 3.77 -4.76
C GLY A 24 8.29 5.23 -4.36
N ARG A 25 9.28 5.90 -4.97
CA ARG A 25 9.58 7.32 -4.67
C ARG A 25 8.38 8.27 -4.79
N VAL A 26 7.50 8.06 -5.77
CA VAL A 26 6.28 8.89 -5.95
C VAL A 26 5.32 8.69 -4.79
N SER A 27 5.00 7.44 -4.44
CA SER A 27 4.17 7.10 -3.27
C SER A 27 4.74 7.66 -1.98
N ALA A 28 6.06 7.51 -1.77
CA ALA A 28 6.73 8.04 -0.60
C ALA A 28 6.71 9.57 -0.52
N ALA A 29 6.86 10.27 -1.65
CA ALA A 29 6.77 11.73 -1.68
C ALA A 29 5.34 12.24 -1.41
N ALA A 30 4.34 11.50 -1.89
CA ALA A 30 2.92 11.82 -1.64
C ALA A 30 2.43 11.38 -0.25
N GLY A 31 3.18 10.52 0.45
CA GLY A 31 2.69 9.85 1.67
C GLY A 31 1.52 8.90 1.42
N ALA A 32 1.30 8.48 0.18
CA ALA A 32 0.08 7.79 -0.26
C ALA A 32 0.38 6.51 -1.06
N PRO A 33 -0.36 5.41 -0.82
CA PRO A 33 -0.11 4.14 -1.47
C PRO A 33 -0.46 4.19 -2.96
N PHE A 34 0.40 3.55 -3.77
CA PHE A 34 0.22 3.43 -5.23
C PHE A 34 0.03 4.77 -5.99
N ALA A 35 0.52 5.89 -5.44
CA ALA A 35 0.34 7.23 -6.02
C ALA A 35 1.02 7.51 -7.37
N ASN A 36 1.85 6.63 -7.91
CA ASN A 36 2.42 6.82 -9.25
C ASN A 36 1.30 6.72 -10.30
N PRO A 37 1.05 7.73 -11.16
CA PRO A 37 -0.03 7.67 -12.16
C PRO A 37 0.09 6.53 -13.18
N ARG A 38 1.31 5.98 -13.36
CA ARG A 38 1.57 4.79 -14.18
C ARG A 38 1.19 3.48 -13.48
N ASN A 39 0.85 3.52 -12.20
CA ASN A 39 0.36 2.37 -11.46
C ASN A 39 -1.16 2.28 -11.63
N ASP A 40 -1.63 1.14 -12.14
CA ASP A 40 -3.05 0.91 -12.41
C ASP A 40 -3.87 0.52 -11.19
N PHE A 41 -3.27 0.37 -9.99
CA PHE A 41 -3.91 -0.17 -8.80
C PHE A 41 -5.30 0.43 -8.54
N TRP A 42 -5.41 1.76 -8.46
CA TRP A 42 -6.68 2.44 -8.16
C TRP A 42 -7.73 2.23 -9.25
N ARG A 43 -7.32 2.25 -10.52
CA ARG A 43 -8.21 1.99 -11.66
C ARG A 43 -8.73 0.55 -11.62
N LEU A 44 -7.84 -0.41 -11.38
CA LEU A 44 -8.19 -1.84 -11.33
C LEU A 44 -9.02 -2.19 -10.10
N LEU A 45 -8.72 -1.60 -8.94
CA LEU A 45 -9.48 -1.79 -7.71
C LEU A 45 -10.94 -1.39 -7.90
N HIS A 46 -11.17 -0.22 -8.52
CA HIS A 46 -12.52 0.22 -8.88
C HIS A 46 -13.16 -0.66 -9.96
N ALA A 47 -12.44 -0.95 -11.05
CA ALA A 47 -12.97 -1.78 -12.14
C ALA A 47 -13.36 -3.20 -11.69
N ALA A 48 -12.65 -3.75 -10.69
CA ALA A 48 -12.97 -5.03 -10.07
C ALA A 48 -14.13 -4.96 -9.04
N GLY A 49 -14.68 -3.78 -8.79
CA GLY A 49 -15.85 -3.59 -7.92
C GLY A 49 -15.55 -3.50 -6.42
N PHE A 50 -14.29 -3.32 -6.00
CA PHE A 50 -13.96 -3.14 -4.58
C PHE A 50 -14.39 -1.76 -4.04
N THR A 51 -14.50 -0.76 -4.91
CA THR A 51 -14.93 0.60 -4.56
C THR A 51 -16.04 1.06 -5.49
N PRO A 52 -17.03 1.83 -4.99
CA PRO A 52 -18.16 2.31 -5.79
C PRO A 52 -17.76 3.42 -6.78
N ARG A 53 -16.61 4.04 -6.58
CA ARG A 53 -16.01 5.06 -7.45
C ARG A 53 -14.49 4.87 -7.52
N LEU A 54 -13.86 5.52 -8.49
CA LEU A 54 -12.41 5.65 -8.52
C LEU A 54 -11.95 6.60 -7.39
N LEU A 55 -11.24 6.05 -6.41
CA LEU A 55 -10.57 6.82 -5.35
C LEU A 55 -9.21 7.33 -5.83
N GLN A 56 -8.82 8.50 -5.34
CA GLN A 56 -7.45 9.02 -5.44
C GLN A 56 -6.56 8.41 -4.34
N PRO A 57 -5.23 8.35 -4.54
CA PRO A 57 -4.28 7.82 -3.55
C PRO A 57 -4.42 8.43 -2.15
N GLU A 58 -4.69 9.73 -2.06
CA GLU A 58 -4.83 10.47 -0.81
C GLU A 58 -6.09 10.08 -0.03
N GLU A 59 -7.08 9.49 -0.72
CA GLU A 59 -8.32 9.00 -0.14
C GLU A 59 -8.19 7.56 0.39
N ALA A 60 -6.98 6.97 0.43
CA ALA A 60 -6.78 5.56 0.73
C ALA A 60 -7.39 5.09 2.06
N ALA A 61 -7.48 5.97 3.07
CA ALA A 61 -8.12 5.65 4.34
C ALA A 61 -9.62 5.28 4.19
N GLU A 62 -10.31 5.76 3.15
CA GLU A 62 -11.70 5.39 2.86
C GLU A 62 -11.87 3.89 2.58
N LEU A 63 -10.81 3.19 2.15
CA LEU A 63 -10.85 1.75 1.85
C LEU A 63 -11.27 0.89 3.05
N LEU A 64 -10.99 1.34 4.27
CA LEU A 64 -11.43 0.64 5.48
C LEU A 64 -12.97 0.55 5.56
N ARG A 65 -13.70 1.55 5.03
CA ARG A 65 -15.17 1.51 4.94
C ARG A 65 -15.66 0.41 4.01
N PHE A 66 -14.85 0.07 3.01
CA PHE A 66 -15.11 -1.01 2.06
C PHE A 66 -14.49 -2.35 2.49
N ARG A 67 -13.93 -2.41 3.72
CA ARG A 67 -13.24 -3.59 4.28
C ARG A 67 -12.05 -4.03 3.43
N VAL A 68 -11.36 -3.08 2.81
CA VAL A 68 -10.13 -3.29 2.05
C VAL A 68 -8.98 -2.63 2.82
N GLY A 69 -7.89 -3.37 3.03
CA GLY A 69 -6.66 -2.87 3.62
C GLY A 69 -5.52 -2.79 2.61
N LEU A 70 -4.56 -1.92 2.88
CA LEU A 70 -3.33 -1.77 2.08
C LEU A 70 -2.11 -1.83 2.99
N THR A 71 -1.05 -2.48 2.50
CA THR A 71 0.25 -2.52 3.16
C THR A 71 1.38 -2.70 2.15
N ASN A 72 2.63 -2.65 2.60
CA ASN A 72 3.79 -3.11 1.85
C ASN A 72 4.56 -4.18 2.64
N ALA A 73 5.17 -5.12 1.94
CA ALA A 73 6.01 -6.15 2.55
C ALA A 73 7.29 -5.56 3.15
N ALA A 74 7.96 -4.66 2.42
CA ALA A 74 9.11 -3.90 2.89
C ALA A 74 8.76 -2.44 3.14
N ARG A 75 9.29 -1.85 4.22
CA ARG A 75 9.04 -0.44 4.59
C ARG A 75 9.91 0.56 3.82
N ARG A 76 11.06 0.10 3.29
CA ARG A 76 12.08 0.96 2.67
C ARG A 76 11.62 1.49 1.31
N THR A 77 11.65 2.80 1.14
CA THR A 77 11.43 3.45 -0.15
C THR A 77 12.60 3.17 -1.10
N THR A 78 12.31 2.73 -2.32
CA THR A 78 13.33 2.55 -3.37
C THR A 78 12.85 3.06 -4.73
N ARG A 79 13.74 3.08 -5.74
CA ARG A 79 13.34 3.37 -7.13
C ARG A 79 12.57 2.18 -7.73
N GLY A 80 12.97 0.96 -7.38
CA GLY A 80 12.30 -0.27 -7.74
C GLY A 80 12.67 -1.41 -6.81
N SER A 81 11.95 -2.52 -6.89
CA SER A 81 12.12 -3.68 -5.99
C SER A 81 13.51 -4.33 -6.07
N GLY A 82 14.24 -4.15 -7.18
CA GLY A 82 15.61 -4.65 -7.35
C GLY A 82 16.64 -4.05 -6.38
N ASP A 83 16.31 -2.93 -5.72
CA ASP A 83 17.17 -2.30 -4.70
C ASP A 83 16.93 -2.88 -3.29
N LEU A 84 15.97 -3.80 -3.14
CA LEU A 84 15.64 -4.40 -1.85
C LEU A 84 16.58 -5.55 -1.51
N ARG A 85 16.85 -5.71 -0.22
CA ARG A 85 17.63 -6.79 0.36
C ARG A 85 16.75 -7.64 1.26
N ARG A 86 17.17 -8.86 1.59
CA ARG A 86 16.44 -9.74 2.54
C ARG A 86 16.10 -9.04 3.85
N ALA A 87 17.01 -8.23 4.38
CA ALA A 87 16.81 -7.48 5.62
C ALA A 87 15.66 -6.45 5.55
N ASP A 88 15.30 -5.96 4.36
CA ASP A 88 14.21 -4.98 4.20
C ASP A 88 12.82 -5.60 4.48
N PHE A 89 12.73 -6.94 4.52
CA PHE A 89 11.51 -7.70 4.81
C PHE A 89 11.49 -8.28 6.23
N ALA A 90 12.51 -8.02 7.05
CA ALA A 90 12.55 -8.51 8.43
C ALA A 90 11.38 -7.93 9.23
N GLY A 91 10.67 -8.77 9.99
CA GLY A 91 9.50 -8.35 10.77
C GLY A 91 8.22 -8.14 9.96
N ALA A 92 8.21 -8.47 8.66
CA ALA A 92 7.05 -8.25 7.80
C ALA A 92 5.88 -9.19 8.12
N ALA A 93 6.17 -10.45 8.46
CA ALA A 93 5.13 -11.45 8.75
C ALA A 93 4.45 -11.13 10.08
N GLU A 94 5.23 -10.90 11.13
CA GLU A 94 4.77 -10.63 12.50
C GLU A 94 3.91 -9.36 12.61
N ARG A 95 4.07 -8.42 11.66
CA ARG A 95 3.27 -7.20 11.58
C ARG A 95 1.89 -7.43 10.92
N LEU A 96 1.76 -8.47 10.10
CA LEU A 96 0.58 -8.75 9.30
C LEU A 96 -0.27 -9.91 9.84
N GLU A 97 0.17 -10.53 10.94
CA GLU A 97 -0.61 -11.44 11.79
C GLU A 97 -1.53 -10.65 12.75
#